data_AF-F0LKL6-F1
#
_entry.id   AF-F0LKL6-F1
#
_cell.length_a   1.000
_cell.length_b   1.000
_cell.length_c   1.000
_cell.angle_alpha   90.00
_cell.angle_beta   90.00
_cell.angle_gamma   90.00
#
_symmetry.space_group_name_H-M   'P 1'
#
loop_
_entity.id
_entity.type
_entity.pdbx_description
1 polymer ?
#
loop_
_entity_poly.entity_id
_entity_poly.type
_entity_poly.pdbx_seq_one_letter_code
_entity_poly.pdbx_strand_id
1 'polypeptide(L)'
;MEEQVIQWLREGRDDAQDIVDLPWNVKKIEEHFYIAEYPKMPFVLNILFSEEFVHLMVPFGLETTALPLEERLKIYHAMLVLNDKINLLKFTLSGINDEIILRVDLDRKTLGKAEFNDALTALLIGINELVRALKVEEDFAQAVFERIVLMLIDRIQRGATRDDLIKFLVVKVGMSKEEAEKFIDEILRSQGISKKKGIDIGYI
;
A
#
# COMPACT_ATOMS: atom_id res chain seq x y z
N MET A 1 1.40 10.38 -21.83
CA MET A 1 0.54 9.73 -20.83
C MET A 1 1.35 9.20 -19.65
N GLU A 2 2.36 8.34 -19.86
CA GLU A 2 3.20 7.83 -18.76
C GLU A 2 3.78 8.94 -17.86
N GLU A 3 4.56 9.87 -18.43
CA GLU A 3 5.14 10.98 -17.67
C GLU A 3 4.08 11.82 -16.95
N GLN A 4 2.93 12.02 -17.58
CA GLN A 4 1.83 12.82 -17.05
C GLN A 4 1.20 12.16 -15.81
N VAL A 5 0.93 10.85 -15.85
CA VAL A 5 0.42 10.08 -14.71
C VAL A 5 1.41 10.12 -13.54
N ILE A 6 2.70 9.91 -13.83
CA ILE A 6 3.76 9.94 -12.82
C ILE A 6 3.90 11.34 -12.22
N GLN A 7 3.73 12.39 -13.04
CA GLN A 7 3.76 13.77 -12.59
C GLN A 7 2.59 14.09 -11.65
N TRP A 8 1.36 13.65 -11.97
CA TRP A 8 0.19 13.83 -11.10
C TRP A 8 0.44 13.31 -9.69
N LEU A 9 1.02 12.12 -9.57
CA LEU A 9 1.33 11.49 -8.30
C LEU A 9 2.45 12.19 -7.51
N ARG A 10 3.38 12.87 -8.19
CA ARG A 10 4.55 13.50 -7.54
C ARG A 10 4.30 14.92 -7.07
N GLU A 11 3.46 15.67 -7.78
CA GLU A 11 3.24 17.12 -7.55
C GLU A 11 2.21 17.42 -6.45
N GLY A 12 1.83 16.41 -5.68
CA GLY A 12 0.80 16.51 -4.66
C GLY A 12 1.17 17.34 -3.42
N ARG A 13 0.18 17.47 -2.51
CA ARG A 13 0.23 18.22 -1.26
C ARG A 13 -0.31 17.37 -0.11
N ASP A 14 0.22 17.54 1.10
CA ASP A 14 -0.18 16.69 2.24
C ASP A 14 -1.59 16.92 2.76
N ASP A 15 -2.19 18.06 2.40
CA ASP A 15 -3.53 18.51 2.76
C ASP A 15 -4.55 18.28 1.62
N ALA A 16 -4.16 17.59 0.55
CA ALA A 16 -5.05 17.31 -0.56
C ALA A 16 -6.23 16.44 -0.12
N GLN A 17 -7.42 16.75 -0.65
CA GLN A 17 -8.63 15.95 -0.46
C GLN A 17 -8.66 14.77 -1.43
N ASP A 18 -8.21 15.01 -2.68
CA ASP A 18 -8.13 13.98 -3.71
C ASP A 18 -6.89 13.11 -3.54
N ILE A 19 -7.07 11.80 -3.71
CA ILE A 19 -6.01 10.80 -3.51
C ILE A 19 -4.88 10.98 -4.53
N VAL A 20 -5.22 11.34 -5.77
CA VAL A 20 -4.23 11.61 -6.84
C VAL A 20 -3.32 12.79 -6.50
N ASP A 21 -3.82 13.75 -5.71
CA ASP A 21 -3.12 14.97 -5.34
C ASP A 21 -2.31 14.83 -4.04
N LEU A 22 -2.18 13.62 -3.49
CA LEU A 22 -1.24 13.35 -2.41
C LEU A 22 0.19 13.24 -2.97
N PRO A 23 1.23 13.60 -2.20
CA PRO A 23 2.61 13.55 -2.68
C PRO A 23 3.16 12.13 -2.58
N TRP A 24 2.79 11.27 -3.53
CA TRP A 24 3.23 9.89 -3.59
C TRP A 24 4.74 9.80 -3.85
N ASN A 25 5.38 8.85 -3.16
CA ASN A 25 6.74 8.45 -3.46
C ASN A 25 6.72 7.45 -4.62
N VAL A 26 7.10 7.89 -5.82
CA VAL A 26 7.04 7.07 -7.04
C VAL A 26 8.43 6.64 -7.49
N LYS A 27 8.66 5.33 -7.50
CA LYS A 27 9.91 4.68 -7.92
C LYS A 27 9.67 3.91 -9.23
N LYS A 28 10.55 4.09 -10.20
CA LYS A 28 10.60 3.25 -11.41
C LYS A 28 11.30 1.94 -11.04
N ILE A 29 10.67 0.81 -11.33
CA ILE A 29 11.25 -0.51 -11.07
C ILE A 29 11.88 -1.04 -12.36
N GLU A 30 11.12 -0.98 -13.45
CA GLU A 30 11.54 -1.39 -14.79
C GLU A 30 10.95 -0.45 -15.84
N GLU A 31 11.23 -0.70 -17.12
CA GLU A 31 10.57 0.04 -18.19
C GLU A 31 9.05 -0.13 -18.11
N HIS A 32 8.32 0.99 -18.20
CA HIS A 32 6.86 1.04 -18.07
C HIS A 32 6.27 0.53 -16.75
N PHE A 33 7.09 0.21 -15.74
CA PHE A 33 6.63 -0.32 -14.46
C PHE A 33 7.12 0.51 -13.27
N TYR A 34 6.16 1.02 -12.49
CA TYR A 34 6.39 1.89 -11.36
C TYR A 34 5.69 1.38 -10.11
N ILE A 35 6.28 1.71 -8.96
CA ILE A 35 5.66 1.54 -7.66
C ILE A 35 5.46 2.93 -7.04
N ALA A 36 4.25 3.19 -6.56
CA ALA A 36 3.89 4.41 -5.86
C ALA A 36 3.41 4.10 -4.44
N GLU A 37 3.91 4.86 -3.47
CA GLU A 37 3.54 4.70 -2.06
C GLU A 37 3.24 6.04 -1.41
N TYR A 38 2.19 6.10 -0.60
CA TYR A 38 1.93 7.23 0.28
C TYR A 38 1.54 6.72 1.69
N PRO A 39 2.05 7.33 2.79
CA PRO A 39 1.87 6.77 4.13
C PRO A 39 0.43 6.66 4.62
N LYS A 40 -0.49 7.56 4.18
CA LYS A 40 -1.92 7.44 4.52
C LYS A 40 -2.66 6.38 3.70
N MET A 41 -2.05 5.87 2.63
CA MET A 41 -2.68 4.86 1.78
C MET A 41 -2.30 3.49 2.29
N PRO A 42 -3.27 2.61 2.60
CA PRO A 42 -2.98 1.31 3.21
C PRO A 42 -2.44 0.28 2.20
N PHE A 43 -2.05 0.73 1.01
CA PHE A 43 -1.51 -0.12 -0.06
C PHE A 43 -0.31 0.48 -0.76
N VAL A 44 0.44 -0.41 -1.41
CA VAL A 44 1.46 -0.08 -2.40
C VAL A 44 0.78 -0.18 -3.77
N LEU A 45 0.92 0.87 -4.58
CA LEU A 45 0.32 0.93 -5.90
C LEU A 45 1.34 0.53 -6.96
N ASN A 46 1.05 -0.55 -7.67
CA ASN A 46 1.80 -1.00 -8.83
C ASN A 46 1.16 -0.39 -10.09
N ILE A 47 1.96 0.32 -10.90
CA ILE A 47 1.51 1.02 -12.11
C ILE A 47 2.27 0.46 -13.30
N LEU A 48 1.56 -0.20 -14.20
CA LEU A 48 2.12 -0.76 -15.43
C LEU A 48 1.51 -0.06 -16.65
N PHE A 49 2.34 0.45 -17.54
CA PHE A 49 1.91 1.03 -18.81
C PHE A 49 2.06 -0.01 -19.92
N SER A 50 0.94 -0.41 -20.55
CA SER A 50 0.94 -1.16 -21.80
C SER A 50 0.61 -0.23 -22.97
N GLU A 51 0.61 -0.72 -24.21
CA GLU A 51 0.35 0.11 -25.40
C GLU A 51 -0.94 0.93 -25.28
N GLU A 52 -2.03 0.29 -24.85
CA GLU A 52 -3.38 0.88 -24.85
C GLU A 52 -3.88 1.24 -23.44
N PHE A 53 -3.30 0.67 -22.38
CA PHE A 53 -3.83 0.82 -21.02
C PHE A 53 -2.79 1.24 -19.98
N VAL A 54 -3.27 1.91 -18.94
CA VAL A 54 -2.59 2.07 -17.66
C VAL A 54 -3.22 1.11 -16.67
N HIS A 55 -2.43 0.17 -16.16
CA HIS A 55 -2.87 -0.83 -15.20
C HIS A 55 -2.48 -0.39 -13.79
N LEU A 56 -3.48 -0.17 -12.95
CA LEU A 56 -3.31 0.09 -11.53
C LEU A 56 -3.58 -1.20 -10.77
N MET A 57 -2.61 -1.68 -10.01
CA MET A 57 -2.68 -2.96 -9.33
C MET A 57 -2.28 -2.78 -7.87
N VAL A 58 -3.05 -3.39 -6.97
CA VAL A 58 -2.75 -3.46 -5.55
C VAL A 58 -2.74 -4.93 -5.14
N PRO A 59 -1.56 -5.49 -4.81
CA PRO A 59 -1.48 -6.80 -4.19
C PRO A 59 -2.12 -6.74 -2.79
N PHE A 60 -3.01 -7.68 -2.51
CA PHE A 60 -3.65 -7.78 -1.20
C PHE A 60 -2.76 -8.52 -0.18
N GLY A 61 -1.78 -9.31 -0.64
CA GLY A 61 -0.85 -10.05 0.21
C GLY A 61 -1.41 -11.37 0.76
N LEU A 62 -2.58 -11.81 0.28
CA LEU A 62 -3.16 -13.12 0.61
C LEU A 62 -3.01 -14.07 -0.58
N GLU A 63 -2.24 -15.14 -0.37
CA GLU A 63 -2.13 -16.27 -1.30
C GLU A 63 -3.19 -17.33 -0.99
N THR A 64 -3.86 -17.84 -2.02
CA THR A 64 -5.00 -18.76 -1.81
C THR A 64 -4.67 -20.22 -2.13
N THR A 65 -3.58 -20.52 -2.84
CA THR A 65 -3.27 -21.90 -3.25
C THR A 65 -3.08 -22.87 -2.08
N ALA A 66 -2.50 -22.40 -0.96
CA ALA A 66 -2.23 -23.23 0.22
C ALA A 66 -3.44 -23.36 1.17
N LEU A 67 -4.53 -22.61 0.93
CA LEU A 67 -5.69 -22.61 1.82
C LEU A 67 -6.58 -23.85 1.59
N PRO A 68 -7.31 -24.32 2.62
CA PRO A 68 -8.34 -25.34 2.46
C PRO A 68 -9.37 -24.95 1.40
N LEU A 69 -9.88 -25.93 0.65
CA LEU A 69 -10.81 -25.70 -0.47
C LEU A 69 -12.03 -24.85 -0.07
N GLU A 70 -12.64 -25.13 1.08
CA GLU A 70 -13.81 -24.37 1.54
C GLU A 70 -13.52 -22.89 1.79
N GLU A 71 -12.32 -22.58 2.30
CA GLU A 71 -11.88 -21.21 2.56
C GLU A 71 -11.61 -20.48 1.26
N ARG A 72 -10.92 -21.15 0.32
CA ARG A 72 -10.71 -20.63 -1.04
C ARG A 72 -12.03 -20.30 -1.74
N LEU A 73 -13.01 -21.20 -1.68
CA LEU A 73 -14.32 -20.98 -2.31
C LEU A 73 -15.05 -19.78 -1.71
N LYS A 74 -14.97 -19.57 -0.39
CA LYS A 74 -15.54 -18.39 0.27
C LYS A 74 -14.87 -17.11 -0.22
N ILE A 75 -13.53 -17.10 -0.30
CA ILE A 75 -12.75 -15.95 -0.80
C ILE A 75 -13.13 -15.64 -2.24
N TYR A 76 -13.11 -16.64 -3.13
CA TYR A 76 -13.42 -16.43 -4.55
C TYR A 76 -14.86 -15.97 -4.75
N HIS A 77 -15.81 -16.54 -4.01
CA HIS A 77 -17.20 -16.08 -4.04
C HIS A 77 -17.31 -14.63 -3.58
N ALA A 78 -16.63 -14.24 -2.50
CA ALA A 78 -16.61 -12.86 -2.04
C ALA A 78 -16.05 -11.90 -3.10
N MET A 79 -14.91 -12.25 -3.72
CA MET A 79 -14.32 -11.47 -4.81
C MET A 79 -15.28 -11.31 -6.01
N LEU A 80 -15.97 -12.38 -6.41
CA LEU A 80 -16.95 -12.32 -7.51
C LEU A 80 -18.14 -11.42 -7.17
N VAL A 81 -18.65 -11.49 -5.94
CA VAL A 81 -19.74 -10.61 -5.49
C VAL A 81 -19.26 -9.15 -5.42
N LEU A 82 -18.02 -8.90 -5.04
CA LEU A 82 -17.47 -7.54 -4.99
C LEU A 82 -17.20 -6.97 -6.40
N ASN A 83 -16.80 -7.81 -7.36
CA ASN A 83 -16.66 -7.41 -8.77
C ASN A 83 -17.96 -6.87 -9.37
N ASP A 84 -19.12 -7.39 -8.93
CA ASP A 84 -20.43 -6.89 -9.38
C ASP A 84 -20.82 -5.56 -8.71
N LYS A 85 -20.30 -5.30 -7.50
CA LYS A 85 -20.69 -4.13 -6.68
C LYS A 85 -19.83 -2.90 -6.88
N ILE A 86 -18.55 -3.07 -7.20
CA ILE A 86 -17.58 -1.98 -7.25
C ILE A 86 -17.20 -1.72 -8.70
N ASN A 87 -17.71 -0.62 -9.25
CA ASN A 87 -17.41 -0.21 -10.62
C ASN A 87 -15.91 0.08 -10.81
N LEU A 88 -15.42 -0.06 -12.05
CA LEU A 88 -14.04 0.16 -12.49
C LEU A 88 -12.99 -0.82 -11.93
N LEU A 89 -13.27 -1.45 -10.80
CA LEU A 89 -12.40 -2.37 -10.10
C LEU A 89 -12.68 -3.82 -10.49
N LYS A 90 -11.63 -4.62 -10.52
CA LYS A 90 -11.75 -6.09 -10.48
C LYS A 90 -10.78 -6.70 -9.47
N PHE A 91 -11.23 -7.74 -8.81
CA PHE A 91 -10.46 -8.67 -8.02
C PHE A 91 -10.06 -9.85 -8.90
N THR A 92 -8.76 -10.13 -8.96
CA THR A 92 -8.17 -11.20 -9.78
C THR A 92 -7.20 -12.03 -8.96
N LEU A 93 -6.93 -13.26 -9.41
CA LEU A 93 -5.83 -14.07 -8.90
C LEU A 93 -4.63 -13.92 -9.85
N SER A 94 -3.42 -13.84 -9.30
CA SER A 94 -2.20 -13.69 -10.08
C SER A 94 -1.07 -14.55 -9.54
N GLY A 95 -0.16 -14.96 -10.44
CA GLY A 95 1.01 -15.78 -10.12
C GLY A 95 0.68 -17.25 -9.85
N ILE A 96 1.70 -17.99 -9.41
CA ILE A 96 1.61 -19.44 -9.17
C ILE A 96 0.86 -19.75 -7.85
N ASN A 97 0.88 -18.81 -6.90
CA ASN A 97 0.30 -18.99 -5.57
C ASN A 97 -1.14 -18.43 -5.45
N ASP A 98 -1.76 -18.04 -6.57
CA ASP A 98 -3.08 -17.41 -6.61
C ASP A 98 -3.18 -16.25 -5.60
N GLU A 99 -2.28 -15.27 -5.71
CA GLU A 99 -2.33 -14.05 -4.90
C GLU A 99 -3.50 -13.18 -5.35
N ILE A 100 -4.26 -12.66 -4.39
CA ILE A 100 -5.36 -11.74 -4.65
C ILE A 100 -4.80 -10.36 -5.04
N ILE A 101 -5.17 -9.89 -6.22
CA ILE A 101 -4.82 -8.57 -6.75
C ILE A 101 -6.10 -7.77 -7.02
N LEU A 102 -6.14 -6.54 -6.54
CA LEU A 102 -7.10 -5.53 -6.94
C LEU A 102 -6.56 -4.78 -8.15
N ARG A 103 -7.38 -4.60 -9.19
CA ARG A 103 -6.93 -4.05 -10.46
C ARG A 103 -7.93 -3.10 -11.09
N VAL A 104 -7.44 -1.99 -11.62
CA VAL A 104 -8.16 -1.08 -12.52
C VAL A 104 -7.35 -0.95 -13.80
N ASP A 105 -8.02 -1.00 -14.95
CA ASP A 105 -7.39 -0.78 -16.26
C ASP A 105 -8.00 0.47 -16.90
N LEU A 106 -7.16 1.44 -17.22
CA LEU A 106 -7.58 2.76 -17.74
C LEU A 106 -7.10 2.94 -19.18
N ASP A 107 -7.99 3.36 -20.08
CA ASP A 107 -7.65 3.61 -21.49
C ASP A 107 -6.73 4.84 -21.60
N ARG A 108 -5.53 4.65 -22.19
CA ARG A 108 -4.52 5.70 -22.34
C ARG A 108 -4.98 6.87 -23.22
N LYS A 109 -5.97 6.68 -24.09
CA LYS A 109 -6.45 7.71 -25.03
C LYS A 109 -7.39 8.70 -24.37
N THR A 110 -8.15 8.26 -23.36
CA THR A 110 -9.14 9.08 -22.67
C THR A 110 -8.74 9.46 -21.25
N LEU A 111 -7.70 8.82 -20.70
CA LEU A 111 -7.30 8.99 -19.30
C LEU A 111 -7.05 10.45 -18.92
N GLY A 112 -7.90 10.95 -18.04
CA GLY A 112 -7.76 12.23 -17.36
C GLY A 112 -7.40 12.07 -15.88
N LYS A 113 -6.96 13.16 -15.25
CA LYS A 113 -6.58 13.16 -13.82
C LYS A 113 -7.76 12.79 -12.90
N ALA A 114 -8.98 13.22 -13.24
CA ALA A 114 -10.18 12.89 -12.50
C ALA A 114 -10.50 11.38 -12.54
N GLU A 115 -10.49 10.79 -13.74
CA GLU A 115 -10.67 9.34 -13.92
C GLU A 115 -9.58 8.54 -13.17
N PHE A 116 -8.34 9.04 -13.16
CA PHE A 116 -7.26 8.44 -12.38
C PHE A 116 -7.53 8.52 -10.86
N ASN A 117 -8.05 9.64 -10.35
CA ASN A 117 -8.45 9.79 -8.95
C ASN A 117 -9.60 8.83 -8.59
N ASP A 118 -10.59 8.69 -9.46
CA ASP A 118 -11.70 7.77 -9.28
C ASP A 118 -11.21 6.32 -9.20
N ALA A 119 -10.22 5.96 -10.03
CA ALA A 119 -9.57 4.66 -9.99
C ALA A 119 -8.83 4.39 -8.67
N LEU A 120 -8.07 5.36 -8.16
CA LEU A 120 -7.41 5.25 -6.85
C LEU A 120 -8.43 5.13 -5.70
N THR A 121 -9.54 5.86 -5.80
CA THR A 121 -10.64 5.79 -4.84
C THR A 121 -11.34 4.44 -4.88
N ALA A 122 -11.59 3.89 -6.07
CA ALA A 122 -12.16 2.56 -6.26
C ALA A 122 -11.25 1.47 -5.66
N LEU A 123 -9.92 1.57 -5.83
CA LEU A 123 -8.96 0.67 -5.18
C LEU A 123 -9.07 0.75 -3.65
N LEU A 124 -9.09 1.95 -3.07
CA LEU A 124 -9.20 2.13 -1.62
C LEU A 124 -10.52 1.56 -1.06
N ILE A 125 -11.64 1.81 -1.73
CA ILE A 125 -12.95 1.24 -1.37
C ILE A 125 -12.89 -0.29 -1.49
N GLY A 126 -12.34 -0.79 -2.60
CA GLY A 126 -12.19 -2.22 -2.87
C GLY A 126 -11.44 -2.97 -1.78
N ILE A 127 -10.32 -2.42 -1.31
CA ILE A 127 -9.56 -3.02 -0.21
C ILE A 127 -10.40 -3.10 1.05
N ASN A 128 -11.05 -2.00 1.42
CA ASN A 128 -11.87 -1.96 2.63
C ASN A 128 -13.04 -2.94 2.58
N GLU A 129 -13.70 -3.06 1.43
CA GLU A 129 -14.78 -4.04 1.24
C GLU A 129 -14.27 -5.48 1.26
N LEU A 130 -13.11 -5.75 0.67
CA LEU A 130 -12.50 -7.09 0.70
C LEU A 130 -12.10 -7.47 2.13
N VAL A 131 -11.45 -6.57 2.87
CA VAL A 131 -11.07 -6.78 4.28
C VAL A 131 -12.31 -7.16 5.11
N ARG A 132 -13.41 -6.40 4.97
CA ARG A 132 -14.68 -6.70 5.65
C ARG A 132 -15.29 -8.03 5.23
N ALA A 133 -15.28 -8.32 3.93
CA ALA A 133 -15.86 -9.55 3.40
C ALA A 133 -15.11 -10.80 3.89
N LEU A 134 -13.78 -10.68 4.05
CA LEU A 134 -12.91 -11.76 4.53
C LEU A 134 -12.78 -11.81 6.06
N LYS A 135 -13.23 -10.77 6.78
CA LYS A 135 -13.13 -10.63 8.23
C LYS A 135 -11.68 -10.64 8.74
N VAL A 136 -10.83 -9.91 8.03
CA VAL A 136 -9.38 -9.81 8.30
C VAL A 136 -8.98 -8.41 8.74
N GLU A 137 -9.89 -7.67 9.40
CA GLU A 137 -9.68 -6.29 9.83
C GLU A 137 -8.45 -6.14 10.75
N GLU A 138 -8.26 -7.09 11.69
CA GLU A 138 -7.15 -7.07 12.63
C GLU A 138 -5.80 -7.30 11.93
N ASP A 139 -5.71 -8.35 11.12
CA ASP A 139 -4.51 -8.67 10.33
C ASP A 139 -4.15 -7.52 9.38
N PHE A 140 -5.17 -6.91 8.75
CA PHE A 140 -4.99 -5.76 7.87
C PHE A 140 -4.46 -4.53 8.64
N ALA A 141 -5.03 -4.23 9.80
CA ALA A 141 -4.55 -3.13 10.64
C ALA A 141 -3.09 -3.34 11.07
N GLN A 142 -2.73 -4.59 11.41
CA GLN A 142 -1.36 -4.96 11.73
C GLN A 142 -0.42 -4.77 10.53
N ALA A 143 -0.80 -5.21 9.33
CA ALA A 143 0.01 -5.04 8.13
C ALA A 143 0.25 -3.56 7.78
N VAL A 144 -0.78 -2.71 7.93
CA VAL A 144 -0.64 -1.26 7.74
C VAL A 144 0.34 -0.67 8.76
N PHE A 145 0.23 -1.08 10.02
CA PHE A 145 1.13 -0.66 11.08
C PHE A 145 2.59 -1.06 10.80
N GLU A 146 2.84 -2.33 10.45
CA GLU A 146 4.17 -2.84 10.11
C GLU A 146 4.80 -2.07 8.95
N ARG A 147 4.00 -1.72 7.93
CA ARG A 147 4.47 -0.88 6.82
C ARG A 147 4.92 0.51 7.29
N ILE A 148 4.17 1.15 8.18
CA ILE A 148 4.58 2.45 8.75
C ILE A 148 5.92 2.30 9.51
N VAL A 149 6.10 1.21 10.26
CA VAL A 149 7.37 0.91 10.94
C VAL A 149 8.52 0.79 9.94
N LEU A 150 8.32 0.06 8.83
CA LEU A 150 9.35 -0.06 7.78
C LEU A 150 9.71 1.30 7.16
N MET A 151 8.72 2.17 6.92
CA MET A 151 8.97 3.53 6.46
C MET A 151 9.80 4.36 7.45
N LEU A 152 9.57 4.20 8.75
CA LEU A 152 10.38 4.87 9.78
C LEU A 152 11.80 4.32 9.83
N ILE A 153 11.98 3.00 9.72
CA ILE A 153 13.31 2.37 9.71
C ILE A 153 14.15 2.87 8.53
N ASP A 154 13.59 2.92 7.32
CA ASP A 154 14.28 3.49 6.14
C ASP A 154 14.72 4.94 6.39
N ARG A 155 13.88 5.75 7.03
CA ARG A 155 14.23 7.13 7.41
C ARG A 155 15.35 7.20 8.43
N ILE A 156 15.30 6.37 9.48
CA ILE A 156 16.37 6.28 10.49
C ILE A 156 17.69 5.89 9.83
N GLN A 157 17.67 4.90 8.93
CA GLN A 157 18.86 4.46 8.18
C GLN A 157 19.45 5.57 7.31
N ARG A 158 18.61 6.49 6.80
CA ARG A 158 19.03 7.69 6.06
C ARG A 158 19.44 8.87 6.95
N GLY A 159 19.49 8.69 8.27
CA GLY A 159 19.92 9.71 9.22
C GLY A 159 18.85 10.72 9.63
N ALA A 160 17.56 10.39 9.48
CA ALA A 160 16.47 11.25 9.95
C ALA A 160 16.54 11.47 11.47
N THR A 161 16.32 12.71 11.91
CA THR A 161 16.28 13.07 13.33
C THR A 161 14.94 12.67 13.96
N ARG A 162 14.86 12.66 15.30
CA ARG A 162 13.59 12.42 16.01
C ARG A 162 12.48 13.39 15.57
N ASP A 163 12.83 14.66 15.37
CA ASP A 163 11.88 15.68 14.92
C ASP A 163 11.37 15.41 13.50
N ASP A 164 12.24 14.91 12.61
CA ASP A 164 11.84 14.49 11.26
C ASP A 164 10.85 13.33 11.29
N LEU A 165 11.06 12.37 12.20
CA LEU A 165 10.17 11.21 12.37
C LEU A 165 8.81 11.64 12.96
N ILE A 166 8.80 12.52 13.96
CA ILE A 166 7.55 13.07 14.53
C ILE A 166 6.79 13.82 13.44
N LYS A 167 7.46 14.69 12.69
CA LYS A 167 6.84 15.44 11.59
C LYS A 167 6.25 14.51 10.53
N PHE A 168 6.95 13.43 10.19
CA PHE A 168 6.43 12.42 9.27
C PHE A 168 5.15 11.76 9.82
N LEU A 169 5.15 11.30 11.07
CA LEU A 169 3.98 10.63 11.65
C LEU A 169 2.78 11.57 11.79
N VAL A 170 3.00 12.81 12.19
CA VAL A 170 1.90 13.78 12.36
C VAL A 170 1.35 14.24 11.01
N VAL A 171 2.22 14.68 10.10
CA VAL A 171 1.78 15.30 8.84
C VAL A 171 1.43 14.27 7.78
N LYS A 172 2.28 13.25 7.63
CA LYS A 172 2.17 12.27 6.55
C LYS A 172 1.35 11.05 6.93
N VAL A 173 1.37 10.59 8.18
CA VAL A 173 0.55 9.46 8.64
C VAL A 173 -0.77 9.93 9.25
N GLY A 174 -0.77 11.10 9.90
CA GLY A 174 -1.97 11.68 10.51
C GLY A 174 -2.14 11.33 11.99
N MET A 175 -1.08 10.88 12.67
CA MET A 175 -1.09 10.63 14.11
C MET A 175 -1.11 11.94 14.91
N SER A 176 -1.66 11.91 16.13
CA SER A 176 -1.42 13.00 17.07
C SER A 176 0.07 13.07 17.46
N LYS A 177 0.53 14.23 17.95
CA LYS A 177 1.92 14.38 18.40
C LYS A 177 2.26 13.40 19.54
N GLU A 178 1.33 13.21 20.48
CA GLU A 178 1.50 12.32 21.62
C GLU A 178 1.59 10.85 21.20
N GLU A 179 0.74 10.42 20.26
CA GLU A 179 0.82 9.07 19.67
C GLU A 179 2.11 8.87 18.89
N ALA A 180 2.51 9.85 18.09
CA ALA A 180 3.75 9.79 17.32
C ALA A 180 4.98 9.63 18.21
N GLU A 181 5.05 10.38 19.33
CA GLU A 181 6.14 10.27 20.29
C GLU A 181 6.20 8.89 20.96
N LYS A 182 5.06 8.36 21.42
CA LYS A 182 4.97 7.01 22.00
C LYS A 182 5.37 5.94 20.99
N PHE A 183 4.89 6.07 19.76
CA PHE A 183 5.16 5.12 18.68
C PHE A 183 6.65 5.07 18.32
N ILE A 184 7.31 6.23 18.22
CA ILE A 184 8.77 6.29 18.01
C ILE A 184 9.51 5.63 19.19
N ASP A 185 9.11 5.90 20.42
CA ASP A 185 9.76 5.32 21.60
C ASP A 185 9.65 3.80 21.63
N GLU A 186 8.50 3.23 21.22
CA GLU A 186 8.31 1.78 21.12
C GLU A 186 9.22 1.16 20.05
N ILE A 187 9.33 1.79 18.87
CA ILE A 187 10.21 1.31 17.78
C ILE A 187 11.68 1.40 18.19
N LEU A 188 12.11 2.52 18.79
CA LEU A 188 13.50 2.67 19.22
C LEU A 188 13.86 1.71 20.36
N ARG A 189 12.91 1.40 21.25
CA ARG A 189 13.08 0.36 22.28
C ARG A 189 13.21 -1.02 21.65
N SER A 190 12.32 -1.40 20.73
CA SER A 190 12.36 -2.72 20.08
C SER A 190 13.64 -2.92 19.25
N GLN A 191 14.11 -1.89 18.54
CA GLN A 191 15.39 -1.89 17.82
C GLN A 191 16.61 -1.90 18.76
N GLY A 192 16.54 -1.19 19.89
CA GLY A 192 17.58 -1.20 20.93
C GLY A 192 17.69 -2.54 21.68
N ILE A 193 16.61 -3.31 21.75
CA ILE A 193 16.59 -4.67 22.28
C ILE A 193 17.15 -5.67 21.25
N SER A 194 16.84 -5.51 19.95
CA SER A 194 17.44 -6.32 18.88
C SER A 194 18.95 -6.12 18.75
N LYS A 195 19.49 -4.92 19.01
CA LYS A 195 20.95 -4.71 19.12
C LYS A 195 21.58 -5.29 20.39
N LYS A 196 20.81 -5.52 21.46
CA LYS A 196 21.29 -6.14 22.72
C LYS A 196 21.12 -7.66 22.79
N LYS A 197 20.44 -8.29 21.83
CA LYS A 197 20.43 -9.75 21.63
C LYS A 197 21.54 -10.25 20.68
N GLY A 198 22.63 -9.50 20.56
CA GLY A 198 23.94 -10.08 20.26
C GLY A 198 24.48 -10.73 21.54
N ILE A 199 23.96 -11.90 21.90
CA ILE A 199 24.65 -12.79 22.84
C ILE A 199 25.61 -13.63 22.00
N ASP A 200 26.87 -13.27 22.19
CA ASP A 200 28.07 -14.06 21.96
C ASP A 200 27.85 -15.54 22.30
N ILE A 201 28.03 -16.41 21.32
CA ILE A 201 28.55 -17.75 21.58
C ILE A 201 29.71 -17.93 20.60
N GLY A 202 30.89 -17.47 21.05
CA GLY A 202 32.15 -17.80 20.43
C GLY A 202 32.44 -19.31 20.43
N TYR A 203 33.26 -19.69 19.46
CA TYR A 203 34.16 -20.86 19.37
C TYR A 203 33.80 -22.14 20.16
N ILE A 204 33.45 -23.20 19.44
CA ILE A 204 34.30 -24.37 19.07
C ILE A 204 33.64 -25.06 17.86
#